data_AF-A0A6A6DT37-F1
#
_entry.id   AF-A0A6A6DT37-F1
#
_cell.length_a   1.000
_cell.length_b   1.000
_cell.length_c   1.000
_cell.angle_alpha   90.00
_cell.angle_beta   90.00
_cell.angle_gamma   90.00
#
_symmetry.space_group_name_H-M   'P 1'
#
loop_
_entity.id
_entity.type
_entity.pdbx_description
1 polymer ?
#
loop_
_entity_poly.entity_id
_entity_poly.type
_entity_poly.pdbx_seq_one_letter_code
_entity_poly.pdbx_strand_id
1 'polypeptide(L)'
;RYIEGDVQNALADLENRVSLATVATQYGIPRSTLRGRFNGRRTNWERINAATLDNIRHLFNLYETVSWIPPQQRYNADEGENPNMVLVKTINACTWISIVECIFALGVALDPLIIFKAKSI
;
A
#
# COMPACT_ATOMS: atom_id res chain seq x y z
N ARG A 1 18.59 -27.20 -1.74
CA ARG A 1 17.18 -27.09 -1.28
C ARG A 1 17.24 -26.38 0.06
N TYR A 2 16.62 -25.19 0.18
CA TYR A 2 16.59 -24.45 1.45
C TYR A 2 15.48 -24.98 2.35
N ILE A 3 15.65 -24.87 3.67
CA ILE A 3 14.64 -25.23 4.67
C ILE A 3 14.06 -23.97 5.33
N GLU A 4 12.96 -24.12 6.07
CA GLU A 4 12.29 -22.98 6.72
C GLU A 4 13.22 -22.25 7.71
N GLY A 5 14.13 -22.98 8.38
CA GLY A 5 15.15 -22.36 9.24
C GLY A 5 16.07 -21.38 8.49
N ASP A 6 16.47 -21.71 7.26
CA ASP A 6 17.29 -20.81 6.42
C ASP A 6 16.50 -19.55 6.04
N VAL A 7 15.20 -19.71 5.76
CA VAL A 7 14.32 -18.58 5.45
C VAL A 7 14.17 -17.65 6.65
N GLN A 8 14.02 -18.19 7.86
CA GLN A 8 13.88 -17.36 9.07
C GLN A 8 15.15 -16.58 9.39
N ASN A 9 16.33 -17.22 9.26
CA ASN A 9 17.61 -16.55 9.45
C ASN A 9 17.83 -15.45 8.39
N ALA A 10 17.50 -15.75 7.12
CA ALA A 10 17.56 -14.79 6.04
C ALA A 10 16.64 -13.57 6.27
N LEU A 11 15.44 -13.76 6.83
CA LEU A 11 14.53 -12.67 7.16
C LEU A 11 15.07 -11.78 8.30
N ALA A 12 15.72 -12.37 9.30
CA ALA A 12 16.36 -11.62 10.38
C ALA A 12 17.50 -10.73 9.87
N ASP A 13 18.33 -11.23 8.95
CA ASP A 13 19.38 -10.42 8.30
C ASP A 13 18.80 -9.25 7.49
N LEU A 14 17.67 -9.46 6.82
CA LEU A 14 16.96 -8.39 6.10
C LEU A 14 16.40 -7.32 7.06
N GLU A 15 15.89 -7.73 8.22
CA GLU A 15 15.45 -6.80 9.28
C GLU A 15 16.63 -5.96 9.82
N ASN A 16 17.82 -6.58 9.93
CA ASN A 16 19.08 -5.91 10.26
C ASN A 16 19.70 -5.11 9.10
N ARG A 17 18.91 -4.80 8.06
CA ARG A 17 19.26 -3.97 6.89
C ARG A 17 20.36 -4.55 5.98
N VAL A 18 20.61 -5.86 6.03
CA VAL A 18 21.42 -6.52 5.00
C VAL A 18 20.65 -6.51 3.67
N SER A 19 21.36 -6.32 2.55
CA SER A 19 20.68 -6.25 1.26
C SER A 19 20.03 -7.58 0.86
N LEU A 20 18.84 -7.53 0.24
CA LEU A 20 18.14 -8.70 -0.32
C LEU A 20 19.03 -9.52 -1.25
N ALA A 21 19.94 -8.85 -1.95
CA ALA A 21 20.87 -9.46 -2.86
C ALA A 21 21.89 -10.35 -2.15
N THR A 22 22.49 -9.82 -1.09
CA THR A 22 23.47 -10.51 -0.24
C THR A 22 22.84 -11.72 0.43
N VAL A 23 21.67 -11.52 1.06
CA VAL A 23 20.95 -12.58 1.77
C VAL A 23 20.53 -13.72 0.84
N ALA A 24 20.00 -13.41 -0.35
CA ALA A 24 19.61 -14.44 -1.32
C ALA A 24 20.79 -15.33 -1.74
N THR A 25 21.96 -14.72 -1.95
CA THR A 25 23.18 -15.45 -2.31
C THR A 25 23.72 -16.26 -1.12
N GLN A 26 23.75 -15.67 0.08
CA GLN A 26 24.29 -16.30 1.29
C GLN A 26 23.51 -17.56 1.70
N TYR A 27 22.18 -17.50 1.66
CA TYR A 27 21.31 -18.62 2.07
C TYR A 27 20.87 -19.52 0.91
N GLY A 28 21.23 -19.19 -0.33
CA GLY A 28 20.81 -19.95 -1.52
C GLY A 28 19.28 -19.92 -1.75
N ILE A 29 18.62 -18.85 -1.33
CA ILE A 29 17.16 -18.70 -1.40
C ILE A 29 16.83 -17.74 -2.56
N PRO A 30 15.87 -18.08 -3.45
CA PRO A 30 15.46 -17.18 -4.51
C PRO A 30 14.99 -15.82 -3.96
N ARG A 31 15.45 -14.73 -4.59
CA ARG A 31 15.06 -13.36 -4.24
C ARG A 31 13.54 -13.16 -4.23
N SER A 32 12.81 -13.83 -5.13
CA SER A 32 11.34 -13.79 -5.19
C SER A 32 10.70 -14.36 -3.91
N THR A 33 11.21 -15.49 -3.41
CA THR A 33 10.77 -16.12 -2.17
C THR A 33 11.01 -15.19 -0.97
N LEU A 34 12.23 -14.66 -0.83
CA LEU A 34 12.57 -13.74 0.26
C LEU A 34 11.73 -12.45 0.20
N ARG A 35 11.55 -11.88 -1.00
CA ARG A 35 10.73 -10.67 -1.19
C ARG A 35 9.27 -10.91 -0.81
N GLY A 36 8.68 -12.02 -1.23
CA GLY A 36 7.30 -12.38 -0.90
C GLY A 36 7.11 -12.57 0.61
N ARG A 37 8.04 -13.28 1.26
CA ARG A 37 8.01 -13.52 2.71
C ARG A 37 8.25 -12.24 3.51
N PHE A 38 9.24 -11.44 3.14
CA PHE A 38 9.59 -10.19 3.83
C PHE A 38 8.48 -9.13 3.70
N ASN A 39 7.89 -8.98 2.51
CA ASN A 39 6.78 -8.06 2.30
C ASN A 39 5.46 -8.56 2.90
N GLY A 40 5.20 -9.88 2.89
CA GLY A 40 4.03 -10.46 3.55
C GLY A 40 4.06 -10.27 5.07
N ARG A 41 5.25 -10.33 5.68
CA ARG A 41 5.46 -10.03 7.12
C ARG A 41 5.25 -8.56 7.46
N ARG A 42 5.32 -7.65 6.48
CA ARG A 42 5.02 -6.22 6.62
C ARG A 42 3.53 -5.88 6.56
N THR A 43 2.63 -6.87 6.56
CA THR A 43 1.25 -6.60 6.98
C THR A 43 1.35 -5.96 8.36
N ASN A 44 1.08 -4.66 8.46
CA ASN A 44 1.38 -3.89 9.66
C ASN A 44 0.46 -4.39 10.78
N TRP A 45 0.99 -5.27 11.63
CA TRP A 45 0.26 -5.86 12.75
C TRP A 45 -0.23 -4.79 13.72
N GLU A 46 0.43 -3.63 13.77
CA GLU A 46 -0.04 -2.46 14.53
C GLU A 46 -1.34 -1.92 13.96
N ARG A 47 -1.53 -1.93 12.63
CA ARG A 47 -2.81 -1.54 12.00
C ARG A 47 -3.92 -2.55 12.29
N ILE A 48 -3.59 -3.84 12.35
CA ILE A 48 -4.55 -4.89 12.71
C ILE A 48 -4.94 -4.74 14.19
N ASN A 49 -3.97 -4.52 15.08
CA ASN A 49 -4.22 -4.32 16.50
C ASN A 49 -4.83 -2.95 16.83
N ALA A 50 -4.72 -1.97 15.92
CA ALA A 50 -5.41 -0.68 16.05
C ALA A 50 -6.91 -0.77 15.75
N ALA A 51 -7.43 -1.89 15.24
CA ALA A 51 -8.87 -2.13 15.13
C ALA A 51 -9.48 -2.53 16.48
N THR A 52 -9.18 -1.79 17.55
CA THR A 52 -9.77 -1.99 18.87
C THR A 52 -11.24 -1.55 18.88
N LEU A 53 -12.02 -2.09 19.81
CA LEU A 53 -13.42 -1.68 20.00
C LEU A 53 -13.56 -0.16 20.19
N ASP A 54 -12.63 0.45 20.93
CA ASP A 54 -12.66 1.89 21.19
C ASP A 54 -12.31 2.72 19.95
N ASN A 55 -11.34 2.28 19.14
CA ASN A 55 -11.02 2.95 17.87
C ASN A 55 -12.17 2.83 16.86
N ILE A 56 -12.83 1.67 16.81
CA ILE A 56 -14.02 1.48 15.98
C ILE A 56 -15.15 2.41 16.45
N ARG A 57 -15.43 2.48 17.75
CA ARG A 57 -16.44 3.40 18.31
C ARG A 57 -16.08 4.86 18.05
N HIS A 58 -14.81 5.23 18.21
CA HIS A 58 -14.33 6.58 17.93
C HIS A 58 -14.59 6.97 16.47
N LEU A 59 -14.33 6.07 15.51
CA LEU A 59 -14.63 6.29 14.10
C LEU A 59 -16.13 6.56 13.86
N PHE A 60 -17.03 5.76 14.45
CA PHE A 60 -18.48 5.97 14.30
C PHE A 60 -18.95 7.27 14.96
N ASN A 61 -18.38 7.65 16.11
CA ASN A 61 -18.70 8.93 16.74
C ASN A 61 -18.29 10.13 15.88
N LEU A 62 -17.19 10.03 15.12
CA LEU A 62 -16.79 11.07 14.16
C LEU A 62 -17.83 11.22 13.04
N TYR A 63 -18.40 10.10 12.55
CA TYR A 63 -19.45 10.15 11.52
C TYR A 63 -20.70 10.90 11.99
N GLU A 64 -21.07 10.81 13.27
CA GLU A 64 -22.19 11.57 13.83
C GLU A 64 -21.95 13.09 13.74
N THR A 65 -20.71 13.55 13.87
CA THR A 65 -20.36 15.00 13.80
C THR A 65 -20.57 15.60 12.41
N VAL A 66 -20.61 14.75 11.38
CA VAL A 66 -20.80 15.14 9.97
C VAL A 66 -22.11 14.62 9.38
N SER A 67 -23.03 14.14 10.23
CA SER A 67 -24.32 13.58 9.82
C SER A 67 -25.19 14.57 9.05
N TRP A 68 -25.00 15.88 9.26
CA TRP A 68 -25.67 16.97 8.56
C TRP A 68 -25.32 17.07 7.07
N ILE A 69 -24.21 16.48 6.62
CA ILE A 69 -23.86 16.41 5.19
C ILE A 69 -24.77 15.38 4.54
N PRO A 70 -25.62 15.74 3.56
CA PRO A 70 -26.52 14.78 2.93
C PRO A 70 -25.73 13.69 2.17
N PRO A 71 -26.22 12.45 2.07
CA PRO A 71 -25.51 11.36 1.40
C PRO A 71 -25.05 11.66 -0.03
N GLN A 72 -25.82 12.47 -0.77
CA GLN A 72 -25.51 12.94 -2.11
C GLN A 72 -24.23 13.80 -2.18
N GLN A 73 -23.79 14.35 -1.06
CA GLN A 73 -22.60 15.19 -0.93
C GLN A 73 -21.47 14.49 -0.15
N ARG A 74 -21.61 13.18 0.08
CA ARG A 74 -20.56 12.34 0.69
C ARG A 74 -19.87 11.55 -0.41
N TYR A 75 -18.55 11.67 -0.45
CA TYR A 75 -17.72 11.05 -1.48
C TYR A 75 -16.69 10.15 -0.80
N ASN A 76 -16.64 8.89 -1.21
CA ASN A 76 -15.47 8.06 -0.92
C ASN A 76 -14.46 8.29 -2.03
N ALA A 77 -13.26 8.75 -1.67
CA ALA A 77 -12.15 8.91 -2.58
C ALA A 77 -11.06 7.90 -2.19
N ASP A 78 -10.55 7.17 -3.17
CA ASP A 78 -9.40 6.28 -2.99
C ASP A 78 -8.36 6.57 -4.08
N GLU A 79 -7.08 6.37 -3.75
CA GLU A 79 -5.98 6.52 -4.70
C GLU A 79 -5.59 5.14 -5.23
N GLY A 80 -6.03 4.83 -6.44
CA GLY A 80 -5.64 3.62 -7.16
C GLY A 80 -4.34 3.82 -7.93
N GLU A 81 -3.41 2.87 -7.80
CA GLU A 81 -2.31 2.72 -8.76
C GLU A 81 -2.78 1.80 -9.90
N ASN A 82 -2.69 2.26 -11.15
CA ASN A 82 -3.09 1.43 -12.29
C ASN A 82 -2.10 0.24 -12.42
N PRO A 83 -2.54 -1.02 -12.37
CA PRO A 83 -1.63 -2.17 -12.51
C PRO A 83 -0.93 -2.25 -13.88
N ASN A 84 -1.44 -1.50 -14.88
CA ASN A 84 -0.85 -1.36 -16.21
C ASN A 84 -0.12 -0.02 -16.41
N MET A 85 0.22 0.70 -15.33
CA MET A 85 0.99 1.93 -15.46
C MET A 85 2.36 1.62 -16.08
N VAL A 86 2.48 1.90 -17.38
CA VAL A 86 3.77 1.92 -18.06
C VAL A 86 4.55 3.06 -17.43
N LEU A 87 5.45 2.74 -16.53
CA LEU A 87 6.48 3.67 -16.09
C LEU A 87 7.30 4.03 -17.32
N VAL A 88 6.96 5.12 -18.01
CA VAL A 88 7.82 5.71 -19.04
C VAL A 88 8.97 6.38 -18.29
N LYS A 89 9.91 5.55 -17.83
CA LYS A 89 11.13 6.00 -17.18
C LYS A 89 12.06 6.47 -18.28
N THR A 90 12.02 7.75 -18.61
CA THR A 90 13.14 8.35 -19.33
C THR A 90 14.29 8.52 -18.33
N ILE A 91 15.53 8.47 -18.82
CA ILE A 91 16.76 8.37 -18.01
C ILE A 91 16.83 9.46 -16.90
N ASN A 92 16.12 10.58 -17.08
CA ASN A 92 16.13 11.75 -16.18
C ASN A 92 14.75 12.20 -15.65
N ALA A 93 13.65 11.46 -15.86
CA ALA A 93 12.33 11.87 -15.36
C ALA A 93 11.38 10.68 -15.14
N CYS A 94 10.72 10.65 -13.98
CA CYS A 94 9.56 9.80 -13.72
C CYS A 94 8.31 10.69 -13.62
N THR A 95 7.44 10.61 -14.62
CA THR A 95 6.11 11.23 -14.57
C THR A 95 5.14 10.22 -13.97
N TRP A 96 4.47 10.60 -12.89
CA TRP A 96 3.42 9.78 -12.25
C TRP A 96 2.06 10.43 -12.56
N ILE A 97 1.07 9.61 -12.91
CA ILE A 97 -0.31 10.03 -13.11
C ILE A 97 -1.12 9.38 -11.99
N SER A 98 -1.76 10.20 -11.15
CA SER A 98 -2.74 9.72 -10.18
C SER A 98 -4.13 9.87 -10.78
N ILE A 99 -4.93 8.80 -10.74
CA ILE A 99 -6.35 8.82 -11.09
C ILE A 99 -7.11 8.86 -9.77
N VAL A 100 -7.93 9.89 -9.58
CA VAL A 100 -8.81 9.99 -8.42
C VAL A 100 -10.19 9.51 -8.85
N GLU A 101 -10.59 8.35 -8.32
CA GLU A 101 -11.93 7.80 -8.50
C GLU A 101 -12.76 8.13 -7.26
N CYS A 102 -13.96 8.65 -7.48
CA CYS A 102 -14.88 8.98 -6.41
C CYS A 102 -16.23 8.31 -6.65
N ILE A 103 -16.83 7.75 -5.60
CA ILE A 103 -18.19 7.19 -5.64
C ILE A 103 -19.03 7.92 -4.60
N PHE A 104 -20.22 8.35 -5.01
CA PHE A 104 -21.22 8.88 -4.09
C PHE A 104 -21.61 7.81 -3.05
N ALA A 105 -22.03 8.22 -1.86
CA ALA A 105 -22.60 7.28 -0.89
C ALA A 105 -23.90 6.58 -1.40
N LEU A 106 -24.47 7.07 -2.51
CA LEU A 106 -25.59 6.44 -3.23
C LEU A 106 -25.14 5.38 -4.27
N GLY A 107 -23.84 5.12 -4.41
CA GLY A 107 -23.30 4.08 -5.29
C GLY A 107 -23.09 4.50 -6.75
N VAL A 108 -23.17 5.79 -7.06
CA VAL A 108 -22.91 6.32 -8.41
C VAL A 108 -21.44 6.77 -8.50
N ALA A 109 -20.73 6.34 -9.54
CA ALA A 109 -19.37 6.80 -9.80
C ALA A 109 -19.38 8.23 -10.36
N LEU A 110 -18.44 9.05 -9.91
CA LEU A 110 -18.14 10.34 -10.51
C LEU A 110 -17.20 10.18 -11.70
N ASP A 111 -17.22 11.16 -12.61
CA ASP A 111 -16.22 11.25 -13.67
C ASP A 111 -14.82 11.33 -13.02
N PRO A 112 -13.88 10.44 -13.42
CA PRO A 112 -12.58 10.36 -12.76
C PRO A 112 -11.77 11.63 -13.03
N LEU A 113 -11.11 12.13 -11.99
CA LEU A 113 -10.20 13.27 -12.13
C LEU A 113 -8.77 12.75 -12.36
N ILE A 114 -8.14 13.20 -13.44
CA ILE A 114 -6.74 12.89 -13.74
C ILE A 114 -5.85 14.00 -13.21
N ILE A 115 -4.96 13.69 -12.27
CA ILE A 115 -3.98 14.63 -11.73
C ILE A 115 -2.60 14.28 -12.29
N PHE A 116 -2.02 15.21 -13.03
CA PHE A 116 -0.64 15.10 -13.51
C PHE A 116 0.31 15.69 -12.47
N LYS A 117 1.18 14.86 -11.90
CA LYS A 117 2.26 15.33 -11.02
C LYS A 117 3.60 14.93 -11.62
N ALA A 118 4.15 15.84 -12.43
CA ALA A 118 5.54 15.73 -12.87
C ALA A 118 6.46 16.22 -11.75
N LYS A 119 7.41 15.39 -11.32
CA LYS A 119 8.58 15.85 -10.58
C LYS A 119 9.74 15.89 -11.56
N SER A 120 10.20 17.08 -11.93
CA SER A 120 11.54 17.23 -12.50
C SER A 120 12.50 16.84 -11.38
N ILE A 121 13.30 15.79 -11.60
CA ILE A 121 14.44 15.46 -10.71
C ILE A 121 15.65 16.24 -11.23
#